data_AF-A0A6A4VHY1-F1
#
_entry.id   AF-A0A6A4VHY1-F1
#
_cell.length_a   1.000
_cell.length_b   1.000
_cell.length_c   1.000
_cell.angle_alpha   90.00
_cell.angle_beta   90.00
_cell.angle_gamma   90.00
#
_symmetry.space_group_name_H-M   'P 1'
#
loop_
_entity.id
_entity.type
_entity.pdbx_description
1 polymer ?
#
loop_
_entity_poly.entity_id
_entity_poly.type
_entity_poly.pdbx_seq_one_letter_code
_entity_poly.pdbx_strand_id
1 'polypeptide(L)'
;MNRQQTTPSTAYQRGARVVEVDGMVVLTKMANDMINMMNAKTDAVKRIVDTAEIAAMSHREKAQLDVFYYNAKKLNEFDGKNLSTLREGYNQFVLGNASKHFNGIPVNLTHSTVHVPTNVFDKSMEVNNTIAWSEALNMAFTSNFKLDPSLSWQYFGSSTGIMRQYPALQMCPMDSVLRASP
;
A
#
# COMPACT_ATOMS: atom_id res chain seq x y z
N MET A 1 -36.41 26.88 -47.49
CA MET A 1 -37.06 26.12 -46.39
C MET A 1 -36.25 26.41 -45.12
N ASN A 2 -36.68 27.40 -44.34
CA ASN A 2 -35.94 27.95 -43.19
C ASN A 2 -36.06 27.02 -41.97
N ARG A 3 -34.93 26.52 -41.46
CA ARG A 3 -34.86 25.98 -40.09
C ARG A 3 -34.87 27.16 -39.11
N GLN A 4 -35.97 27.30 -38.39
CA GLN A 4 -36.08 28.26 -37.30
C GLN A 4 -35.04 27.93 -36.21
N GLN A 5 -34.20 28.90 -35.88
CA GLN A 5 -33.34 28.87 -34.70
C GLN A 5 -34.23 28.99 -33.47
N THR A 6 -34.35 27.92 -32.68
CA THR A 6 -35.05 27.94 -31.40
C THR A 6 -34.16 28.63 -30.37
N THR A 7 -34.57 29.83 -29.93
CA THR A 7 -33.96 30.54 -28.79
C THR A 7 -34.25 29.79 -27.49
N PRO A 8 -33.26 29.52 -26.63
CA PRO A 8 -33.52 28.87 -25.34
C PRO A 8 -34.18 29.85 -24.36
N SER A 9 -35.22 29.34 -23.70
CA SER A 9 -36.06 30.01 -22.71
C SER A 9 -35.26 30.49 -21.50
N THR A 10 -35.41 31.78 -21.20
CA THR A 10 -34.79 32.49 -20.07
C THR A 10 -35.57 32.20 -18.77
N ALA A 11 -35.44 30.99 -18.22
CA ALA A 11 -35.92 30.70 -16.88
C ALA A 11 -35.05 29.60 -16.25
N TYR A 12 -34.41 29.95 -15.12
CA TYR A 12 -33.38 29.19 -14.37
C TYR A 12 -31.93 29.37 -14.84
N GLN A 13 -31.35 30.55 -14.61
CA GLN A 13 -29.90 30.70 -14.46
C GLN A 13 -29.54 31.40 -13.15
N ARG A 14 -29.44 30.62 -12.06
CA ARG A 14 -28.56 31.02 -10.96
C ARG A 14 -27.12 30.84 -11.45
N GLY A 15 -26.54 31.89 -12.04
CA GLY A 15 -25.09 32.11 -12.15
C GLY A 15 -24.23 31.11 -12.96
N ALA A 16 -24.81 30.19 -13.72
CA ALA A 16 -24.04 29.24 -14.53
C ALA A 16 -23.70 29.82 -15.92
N ARG A 17 -22.42 29.81 -16.30
CA ARG A 17 -21.93 30.26 -17.61
C ARG A 17 -21.58 29.05 -18.49
N VAL A 18 -22.17 28.98 -19.67
CA VAL A 18 -21.81 27.99 -20.69
C VAL A 18 -20.49 28.41 -21.36
N VAL A 19 -19.52 27.49 -21.41
CA VAL A 19 -18.22 27.70 -22.06
C VAL A 19 -18.01 26.57 -23.04
N GLU A 20 -17.69 26.89 -24.30
CA GLU A 20 -17.30 25.91 -25.30
C GLU A 20 -15.92 25.36 -24.96
N VAL A 21 -15.76 24.04 -24.98
CA VAL A 21 -14.54 23.35 -24.61
C VAL A 21 -14.04 22.56 -25.81
N ASP A 22 -12.81 22.85 -26.25
CA ASP A 22 -12.14 22.07 -27.30
C ASP A 22 -11.76 20.68 -26.75
N GLY A 23 -12.36 19.64 -27.33
CA GLY A 23 -12.10 18.25 -26.96
C GLY A 23 -10.63 17.84 -27.12
N MET A 24 -9.92 18.36 -28.14
CA MET A 24 -8.53 18.00 -28.39
C MET A 24 -7.60 18.55 -27.30
N VAL A 25 -7.87 19.76 -26.83
CA VAL A 25 -7.13 20.38 -25.72
C VAL A 25 -7.33 19.59 -24.43
N VAL A 26 -8.57 19.18 -24.15
CA VAL A 26 -8.88 18.35 -22.97
C VAL A 26 -8.18 17.00 -23.04
N LEU A 27 -8.25 16.31 -24.19
CA LEU A 27 -7.58 15.02 -24.39
C LEU A 27 -6.07 15.13 -24.23
N THR A 28 -5.46 16.15 -24.81
CA THR A 28 -4.02 16.39 -24.70
C THR A 28 -3.61 16.65 -23.25
N LYS A 29 -4.40 17.43 -22.51
CA LYS A 29 -4.18 17.66 -21.08
C LYS A 29 -4.27 16.37 -20.27
N MET A 30 -5.32 15.58 -20.49
CA MET A 30 -5.50 14.29 -19.81
C MET A 30 -4.33 13.32 -20.10
N ALA A 31 -3.86 13.28 -21.35
CA ALA A 31 -2.71 12.47 -21.73
C ALA A 31 -1.44 12.91 -20.98
N ASN A 32 -1.16 14.21 -20.92
CA ASN A 32 0.00 14.74 -20.20
C ASN A 32 -0.08 14.47 -18.69
N ASP A 33 -1.27 14.65 -18.09
CA ASP A 33 -1.48 14.34 -16.67
C ASP A 33 -1.23 12.85 -16.38
N MET A 34 -1.67 11.96 -17.27
CA MET A 34 -1.39 10.51 -17.17
C MET A 34 0.10 10.18 -17.31
N ILE A 35 0.81 10.82 -18.24
CA ILE A 35 2.25 10.64 -18.41
C ILE A 35 3.00 11.05 -17.15
N ASN A 36 2.68 12.22 -16.59
CA ASN A 36 3.31 12.71 -15.36
C ASN A 36 3.05 11.78 -14.18
N MET A 37 1.82 11.29 -14.03
CA MET A 37 1.47 10.32 -13.00
C MET A 37 2.25 9.01 -13.16
N MET A 38 2.35 8.47 -14.38
CA MET A 38 3.07 7.22 -14.62
C MET A 38 4.58 7.35 -14.41
N ASN A 39 5.15 8.49 -14.78
CA ASN A 39 6.56 8.80 -14.51
C ASN A 39 6.82 8.85 -13.00
N ALA A 40 5.97 9.55 -12.24
CA ALA A 40 6.08 9.61 -10.78
C ALA A 40 6.01 8.22 -10.11
N LYS A 41 5.10 7.36 -10.59
CA LYS A 41 5.00 5.95 -10.12
C LYS A 41 6.23 5.14 -10.49
N THR A 42 6.74 5.33 -11.69
CA THR A 42 7.97 4.66 -12.15
C THR A 42 9.16 5.04 -11.29
N ASP A 43 9.31 6.32 -10.95
CA ASP A 43 10.39 6.81 -10.09
C ASP A 43 10.26 6.29 -8.65
N ALA A 44 9.03 6.14 -8.15
CA ALA A 44 8.78 5.51 -6.85
C ALA A 44 9.25 4.05 -6.82
N VAL A 45 8.98 3.28 -7.88
CA VAL A 45 9.44 1.90 -8.02
C VAL A 45 10.96 1.83 -8.12
N LYS A 46 11.59 2.67 -8.94
CA LYS A 46 13.07 2.73 -9.05
C LYS A 46 13.73 2.96 -7.70
N ARG A 47 13.24 3.91 -6.90
CA ARG A 47 13.76 4.15 -5.54
C ARG A 47 13.67 2.92 -4.63
N ILE A 48 12.61 2.14 -4.74
CA ILE A 48 12.47 0.88 -3.98
C ILE A 48 13.50 -0.14 -4.46
N VAL A 49 13.67 -0.29 -5.78
CA VAL A 49 14.65 -1.20 -6.39
C VAL A 49 16.08 -0.83 -5.96
N ASP A 50 16.48 0.43 -6.13
CA ASP A 50 17.81 0.90 -5.76
C ASP A 50 18.09 0.66 -4.26
N THR A 51 17.09 0.95 -3.41
CA THR A 51 17.21 0.70 -1.96
C THR A 51 17.32 -0.80 -1.66
N ALA A 52 16.57 -1.64 -2.37
CA ALA A 52 16.61 -3.09 -2.19
C ALA A 52 17.97 -3.66 -2.58
N GLU A 53 18.51 -3.25 -3.72
CA GLU A 53 19.82 -3.69 -4.21
C GLU A 53 20.93 -3.28 -3.25
N ILE A 54 20.96 -2.01 -2.83
CA ILE A 54 21.96 -1.51 -1.87
C ILE A 54 21.85 -2.25 -0.54
N ALA A 55 20.63 -2.43 -0.01
CA ALA A 55 20.43 -3.10 1.27
C ALA A 55 20.82 -4.58 1.22
N ALA A 56 20.45 -5.29 0.15
CA ALA A 56 20.81 -6.69 -0.05
C ALA A 56 22.33 -6.87 -0.22
N MET A 57 22.99 -6.03 -1.03
CA MET A 57 24.44 -6.10 -1.24
C MET A 57 25.24 -5.76 0.02
N SER A 58 24.75 -4.81 0.82
CA SER A 58 25.43 -4.36 2.04
C SER A 58 25.21 -5.30 3.23
N HIS A 59 24.23 -6.19 3.15
CA HIS A 59 23.90 -7.11 4.23
C HIS A 59 24.87 -8.29 4.28
N ARG A 60 25.48 -8.50 5.44
CA ARG A 60 26.29 -9.68 5.70
C ARG A 60 25.41 -10.77 6.30
N GLU A 61 25.33 -11.91 5.62
CA GLU A 61 24.55 -13.06 6.08
C GLU A 61 25.00 -13.55 7.46
N LYS A 62 24.01 -13.83 8.31
CA LYS A 62 24.20 -14.35 9.66
C LYS A 62 23.56 -15.73 9.78
N ALA A 63 24.33 -16.69 10.30
CA ALA A 63 23.87 -18.07 10.47
C ALA A 63 22.74 -18.22 11.49
N GLN A 64 22.77 -17.40 12.54
CA GLN A 64 21.71 -17.34 13.54
C GLN A 64 21.34 -15.88 13.75
N LEU A 65 20.09 -15.55 13.39
CA LEU A 65 19.57 -14.20 13.49
C LEU A 65 18.12 -14.29 13.95
N ASP A 66 17.86 -13.70 15.12
CA ASP A 66 16.51 -13.43 15.58
C ASP A 66 16.15 -12.00 15.15
N VAL A 67 15.15 -11.86 14.29
CA VAL A 67 14.75 -10.58 13.70
C VAL A 67 13.39 -10.21 14.24
N PHE A 68 13.28 -9.04 14.84
CA PHE A 68 11.98 -8.47 15.15
C PHE A 68 11.35 -7.87 13.89
N TYR A 69 10.12 -8.29 13.57
CA TYR A 69 9.36 -7.71 12.49
C TYR A 69 7.85 -7.85 12.74
N TYR A 70 7.06 -6.99 12.09
CA TYR A 70 5.60 -7.08 12.14
C TYR A 70 5.10 -8.10 11.13
N ASN A 71 4.82 -9.32 11.59
CA ASN A 71 4.20 -10.35 10.75
C ASN A 71 2.72 -10.02 10.51
N ALA A 72 2.33 -9.84 9.25
CA ALA A 72 0.99 -9.40 8.87
C ALA A 72 -0.14 -10.30 9.42
N LYS A 73 0.13 -11.61 9.61
CA LYS A 73 -0.85 -12.58 10.15
C LYS A 73 -0.88 -12.61 11.68
N LYS A 74 0.16 -12.10 12.34
CA LYS A 74 0.36 -12.19 13.80
C LYS A 74 0.31 -10.83 14.49
N LEU A 75 -0.68 -10.00 14.15
CA LEU A 75 -0.91 -8.70 14.79
C LEU A 75 -2.22 -8.69 15.55
N ASN A 76 -2.25 -8.01 16.71
CA ASN A 76 -3.46 -7.66 17.45
C ASN A 76 -4.46 -8.81 17.70
N GLU A 77 -3.98 -10.04 17.85
CA GLU A 77 -4.81 -11.16 18.29
C GLU A 77 -4.60 -11.37 19.79
N PHE A 78 -5.69 -11.23 20.55
CA PHE A 78 -5.70 -11.40 22.00
C PHE A 78 -6.06 -12.84 22.38
N ASP A 79 -5.60 -13.29 23.53
CA ASP A 79 -5.98 -14.58 24.08
C ASP A 79 -7.50 -14.59 24.34
N GLY A 80 -8.19 -15.61 23.84
CA GLY A 80 -9.64 -15.76 24.02
C GLY A 80 -10.07 -15.83 25.50
N LYS A 81 -9.14 -16.13 26.42
CA LYS A 81 -9.38 -16.11 27.86
C LYS A 81 -9.12 -14.75 28.50
N ASN A 82 -8.23 -13.95 27.91
CA ASN A 82 -7.84 -12.65 28.45
C ASN A 82 -7.66 -11.62 27.33
N LEU A 83 -8.66 -10.75 27.19
CA LEU A 83 -8.70 -9.66 26.20
C LEU A 83 -7.59 -8.59 26.38
N SER A 84 -6.82 -8.65 27.48
CA SER A 84 -5.68 -7.76 27.72
C SER A 84 -4.33 -8.38 27.37
N THR A 85 -4.27 -9.70 27.13
CA THR A 85 -3.03 -10.42 26.83
C THR A 85 -3.02 -10.84 25.37
N LEU A 86 -1.93 -10.54 24.66
CA LEU A 86 -1.75 -11.00 23.29
C LEU A 86 -1.50 -12.51 23.24
N ARG A 87 -1.96 -13.13 22.15
CA ARG A 87 -1.63 -14.52 21.85
C ARG A 87 -0.11 -14.66 21.68
N GLU A 88 0.44 -15.79 22.10
CA GLU A 88 1.88 -16.03 22.02
C GLU A 88 2.40 -15.88 20.58
N GLY A 89 3.47 -15.09 20.41
CA GLY A 89 4.06 -14.79 19.10
C GLY A 89 3.31 -13.71 18.28
N TYR A 90 2.31 -13.04 18.86
CA TYR A 90 1.63 -11.90 18.25
C TYR A 90 2.16 -10.58 18.80
N ASN A 91 2.19 -9.57 17.94
CA ASN A 91 2.67 -8.24 18.29
C ASN A 91 1.50 -7.26 18.42
N GLN A 92 1.57 -6.37 19.42
CA GLN A 92 0.68 -5.22 19.48
C GLN A 92 1.10 -4.24 18.40
N PHE A 93 0.14 -3.75 17.63
CA PHE A 93 0.43 -2.82 16.56
C PHE A 93 -0.69 -1.82 16.38
N VAL A 94 -0.37 -0.54 16.50
CA VAL A 94 -1.36 0.54 16.40
C VAL A 94 -1.70 0.73 14.93
N LEU A 95 -2.92 0.38 14.55
CA LEU A 95 -3.49 0.72 13.26
C LEU A 95 -4.18 2.08 13.37
N GLY A 96 -4.02 2.92 12.34
CA GLY A 96 -4.74 4.18 12.22
C GLY A 96 -6.20 3.96 11.84
N ASN A 97 -6.89 5.06 11.57
CA ASN A 97 -8.29 5.00 11.14
C ASN A 97 -8.43 4.37 9.75
N ALA A 98 -9.53 3.64 9.56
CA ALA A 98 -9.97 3.21 8.24
C ALA A 98 -10.12 4.43 7.31
N SER A 99 -9.52 4.35 6.12
CA SER A 99 -9.57 5.44 5.13
C SER A 99 -10.11 4.93 3.80
N LYS A 100 -10.83 5.79 3.06
CA LYS A 100 -11.30 5.45 1.70
C LYS A 100 -10.13 5.17 0.75
N HIS A 101 -8.97 5.78 1.01
CA HIS A 101 -7.74 5.61 0.24
C HIS A 101 -7.21 4.17 0.26
N PHE A 102 -7.45 3.44 1.35
CA PHE A 102 -7.10 2.02 1.51
C PHE A 102 -8.34 1.13 1.65
N ASN A 103 -9.42 1.45 0.93
CA ASN A 103 -10.63 0.63 0.86
C ASN A 103 -11.31 0.38 2.23
N GLY A 104 -11.19 1.32 3.16
CA GLY A 104 -11.73 1.19 4.52
C GLY A 104 -10.89 0.27 5.43
N ILE A 105 -9.70 -0.13 5.00
CA ILE A 105 -8.79 -0.96 5.80
C ILE A 105 -7.98 -0.04 6.73
N PRO A 106 -7.97 -0.32 8.06
CA PRO A 106 -7.07 0.35 8.99
C PRO A 106 -5.60 0.04 8.67
N VAL A 107 -4.77 1.06 8.55
CA VAL A 107 -3.35 0.91 8.21
C VAL A 107 -2.45 1.76 9.10
N ASN A 108 -1.17 1.41 9.15
CA ASN A 108 -0.13 2.20 9.81
C ASN A 108 0.85 2.75 8.76
N LEU A 109 0.95 4.07 8.67
CA LEU A 109 1.79 4.79 7.70
C LEU A 109 3.27 4.90 8.14
N THR A 110 3.62 4.43 9.33
CA THR A 110 4.99 4.51 9.87
C THR A 110 5.81 3.27 9.54
N HIS A 111 5.19 2.08 9.57
CA HIS A 111 5.88 0.81 9.36
C HIS A 111 5.29 0.03 8.19
N SER A 112 6.04 -0.99 7.74
CA SER A 112 5.55 -2.03 6.85
C SER A 112 5.31 -3.33 7.63
N THR A 113 4.46 -4.19 7.08
CA THR A 113 4.28 -5.57 7.56
C THR A 113 4.91 -6.56 6.60
N VAL A 114 5.33 -7.71 7.13
CA VAL A 114 5.84 -8.83 6.33
C VAL A 114 4.82 -9.97 6.35
N HIS A 115 4.42 -10.39 5.17
CA HIS A 115 3.67 -11.62 4.95
C HIS A 115 4.64 -12.77 4.68
N VAL A 116 4.55 -13.81 5.52
CA VAL A 116 5.21 -15.09 5.30
C VAL A 116 4.14 -16.13 4.93
N PRO A 117 4.18 -16.73 3.73
CA PRO A 117 3.25 -17.79 3.34
C PRO A 117 3.34 -19.00 4.26
N THR A 118 2.26 -19.78 4.35
CA THR A 118 2.20 -20.94 5.27
C THR A 118 3.22 -22.02 4.92
N ASN A 119 3.59 -22.14 3.64
CA ASN A 119 4.57 -23.12 3.16
C ASN A 119 6.03 -22.65 3.29
N VAL A 120 6.27 -21.46 3.86
CA VAL A 120 7.61 -20.90 4.07
C VAL A 120 7.94 -20.95 5.56
N PHE A 121 9.08 -21.54 5.92
CA PHE A 121 9.52 -21.61 7.31
C PHE A 121 10.09 -20.27 7.76
N ASP A 122 9.37 -19.58 8.65
CA ASP A 122 9.69 -18.23 9.13
C ASP A 122 11.00 -18.17 9.92
N LYS A 123 11.46 -19.28 10.51
CA LYS A 123 12.74 -19.35 11.23
C LYS A 123 13.93 -19.79 10.36
N SER A 124 13.74 -19.93 9.05
CA SER A 124 14.86 -20.27 8.16
C SER A 124 15.86 -19.11 8.07
N MET A 125 17.14 -19.46 7.92
CA MET A 125 18.23 -18.48 7.86
C MET A 125 18.01 -17.49 6.70
N GLU A 126 17.65 -17.98 5.53
CA GLU A 126 17.42 -17.16 4.33
C GLU A 126 16.27 -16.17 4.52
N VAL A 127 15.15 -16.63 5.09
CA VAL A 127 13.99 -15.77 5.38
C VAL A 127 14.36 -14.71 6.41
N ASN A 128 14.99 -15.08 7.52
CA ASN A 128 15.37 -14.12 8.56
C ASN A 128 16.35 -13.06 8.04
N ASN A 129 17.37 -13.46 7.28
CA ASN A 129 18.29 -12.51 6.66
C ASN A 129 17.55 -11.58 5.67
N THR A 130 16.62 -12.13 4.88
CA THR A 130 15.79 -11.33 3.97
C THR A 130 14.94 -10.30 4.72
N ILE A 131 14.27 -10.73 5.79
CA ILE A 131 13.46 -9.84 6.61
C ILE A 131 14.31 -8.72 7.21
N ALA A 132 15.52 -9.05 7.69
CA ALA A 132 16.44 -8.09 8.30
C ALA A 132 16.85 -6.99 7.31
N TRP A 133 17.43 -7.35 6.15
CA TRP A 133 17.92 -6.32 5.23
C TRP A 133 16.78 -5.56 4.55
N SER A 134 15.64 -6.22 4.29
CA SER A 134 14.48 -5.57 3.67
C SER A 134 13.80 -4.54 4.57
N GLU A 135 14.16 -4.45 5.85
CA GLU A 135 13.70 -3.37 6.72
C GLU A 135 14.11 -1.99 6.21
N ALA A 136 15.25 -1.88 5.52
CA ALA A 136 15.73 -0.64 4.90
C ALA A 136 14.72 -0.05 3.90
N LEU A 137 13.87 -0.89 3.29
CA LEU A 137 12.82 -0.47 2.35
C LEU A 137 11.76 0.42 2.99
N ASN A 138 11.60 0.40 4.32
CA ASN A 138 10.68 1.29 5.02
C ASN A 138 10.94 2.76 4.71
N MET A 139 12.21 3.14 4.55
CA MET A 139 12.58 4.51 4.20
C MET A 139 12.11 4.86 2.79
N ALA A 140 12.30 3.98 1.82
CA ALA A 140 11.84 4.19 0.44
C ALA A 140 10.30 4.27 0.38
N PHE A 141 9.60 3.37 1.06
CA PHE A 141 8.14 3.35 1.09
C PHE A 141 7.54 4.63 1.69
N THR A 142 8.05 5.04 2.85
CA THR A 142 7.57 6.25 3.53
C THR A 142 7.95 7.51 2.76
N SER A 143 9.14 7.57 2.16
CA SER A 143 9.55 8.67 1.29
C SER A 143 8.65 8.79 0.06
N ASN A 144 8.37 7.67 -0.61
CA ASN A 144 7.46 7.63 -1.75
C ASN A 144 6.06 8.16 -1.39
N PHE A 145 5.49 7.72 -0.27
CA PHE A 145 4.17 8.17 0.16
C PHE A 145 4.15 9.65 0.57
N LYS A 146 5.24 10.17 1.15
CA LYS A 146 5.37 11.61 1.44
C LYS A 146 5.45 12.44 0.16
N LEU A 147 6.10 11.94 -0.88
CA LEU A 147 6.22 12.61 -2.18
C LEU A 147 4.90 12.56 -2.96
N ASP A 148 4.21 11.42 -2.92
CA ASP A 148 2.93 11.21 -3.57
C ASP A 148 1.94 10.49 -2.62
N PRO A 149 1.10 11.26 -1.89
CA PRO A 149 0.08 10.71 -1.01
C PRO A 149 -1.05 9.97 -1.75
N SER A 150 -1.11 10.07 -3.09
CA SER A 150 -2.07 9.32 -3.90
C SER A 150 -1.65 7.86 -4.14
N LEU A 151 -0.41 7.51 -3.78
CA LEU A 151 0.06 6.13 -3.85
C LEU A 151 -0.77 5.22 -2.96
N SER A 152 -1.21 4.12 -3.54
CA SER A 152 -1.85 3.02 -2.82
C SER A 152 -0.77 2.13 -2.20
N TRP A 153 -0.99 0.82 -2.19
CA TRP A 153 -0.09 -0.17 -1.65
C TRP A 153 1.25 -0.23 -2.40
N GLN A 154 2.33 -0.40 -1.64
CA GLN A 154 3.68 -0.66 -2.14
C GLN A 154 4.15 -2.01 -1.62
N TYR A 155 4.83 -2.78 -2.48
CA TYR A 155 5.22 -4.15 -2.19
C TYR A 155 6.67 -4.42 -2.59
N PHE A 156 7.31 -5.29 -1.81
CA PHE A 156 8.54 -5.97 -2.17
C PHE A 156 8.31 -7.48 -2.01
N GLY A 157 8.46 -8.23 -3.09
CA GLY A 157 8.43 -9.69 -3.07
C GLY A 157 9.86 -10.23 -3.15
N SER A 158 10.23 -11.06 -2.18
CA SER A 158 11.54 -11.72 -2.18
C SER A 158 11.48 -13.05 -2.94
N SER A 159 12.62 -13.44 -3.52
CA SER A 159 12.84 -14.80 -4.03
C SER A 159 12.74 -15.88 -2.94
N THR A 160 12.96 -15.52 -1.67
CA THR A 160 12.78 -16.41 -0.50
C THR A 160 11.31 -16.65 -0.12
N GLY A 161 10.37 -16.01 -0.83
CA GLY A 161 8.93 -16.25 -0.68
C GLY A 161 8.23 -15.33 0.33
N ILE A 162 8.93 -14.40 0.96
CA ILE A 162 8.30 -13.35 1.78
C ILE A 162 7.78 -12.20 0.92
N MET A 163 6.77 -11.49 1.42
CA MET A 163 6.32 -10.23 0.86
C MET A 163 6.30 -9.15 1.94
N ARG A 164 6.96 -8.02 1.71
CA ARG A 164 6.87 -6.83 2.56
C ARG A 164 5.90 -5.83 1.94
N GLN A 165 4.95 -5.33 2.72
CA GLN A 165 3.88 -4.46 2.26
C GLN A 165 3.81 -3.18 3.09
N TYR A 166 3.70 -2.05 2.41
CA TYR A 166 3.44 -0.75 3.00
C TYR A 166 2.18 -0.11 2.38
N PRO A 167 1.37 0.62 3.16
CA PRO A 167 1.41 0.73 4.62
C PRO A 167 1.19 -0.60 5.35
N ALA A 168 1.60 -0.67 6.61
CA ALA A 168 1.38 -1.86 7.42
C ALA A 168 -0.12 -2.10 7.67
N LEU A 169 -0.56 -3.34 7.52
CA LEU A 169 -1.93 -3.76 7.80
C LEU A 169 -1.94 -5.11 8.53
N GLN A 170 -3.00 -5.35 9.31
CA GLN A 170 -3.26 -6.68 9.86
C GLN A 170 -4.00 -7.52 8.82
N MET A 171 -3.33 -8.55 8.30
CA MET A 171 -3.95 -9.46 7.34
C MET A 171 -4.84 -10.44 8.09
N CYS A 172 -6.15 -10.33 7.88
CA CYS A 172 -7.09 -11.33 8.35
C CYS A 172 -6.76 -12.68 7.68
N PRO A 173 -6.58 -13.77 8.44
CA PRO A 173 -6.52 -15.11 7.86
C PRO A 173 -7.78 -15.40 7.03
N MET A 174 -7.64 -16.12 5.92
CA MET A 174 -8.79 -16.53 5.08
C MET A 174 -9.87 -17.26 5.90
N ASP A 175 -9.47 -17.96 6.97
CA ASP A 175 -10.37 -18.68 7.88
C ASP A 175 -11.35 -17.75 8.62
N SER A 176 -11.00 -16.48 8.82
CA SER A 176 -11.87 -15.48 9.43
C SER A 176 -13.01 -15.06 8.49
N VAL A 177 -12.74 -15.04 7.18
CA VAL A 177 -13.72 -14.68 6.14
C VAL A 177 -14.73 -15.82 5.93
N LEU A 178 -14.27 -17.07 6.02
CA LEU A 178 -15.14 -18.25 5.93
C LEU A 178 -16.05 -18.43 7.14
N ARG A 179 -15.64 -17.95 8.34
CA ARG A 179 -16.53 -17.91 9.53
C ARG A 179 -17.55 -16.79 9.53
N ALA A 180 -17.35 -15.75 8.72
CA ALA A 180 -18.23 -14.58 8.66
C ALA A 180 -19.28 -14.68 7.54
N SER A 181 -19.36 -15.81 6.84
CA SER A 181 -20.44 -16.09 5.89
C SER A 181 -21.62 -16.70 6.65
N PRO A 182 -22.82 -16.08 6.63
CA PRO A 182 -24.02 -16.60 7.29
C PRO A 182 -24.53 -17.92 6.66
#